data_AF-A0AAE2ZD50-F1
#
_entry.id   AF-A0AAE2ZD50-F1
#
_cell.length_a   1.000
_cell.length_b   1.000
_cell.length_c   1.000
_cell.angle_alpha   90.00
_cell.angle_beta   90.00
_cell.angle_gamma   90.00
#
_symmetry.space_group_name_H-M   'P 1'
#
loop_
_entity.id
_entity.type
_entity.pdbx_description
1 polymer ?
#
loop_
_entity_poly.entity_id
_entity_poly.type
_entity_poly.pdbx_seq_one_letter_code
_entity_poly.pdbx_strand_id
1 'polypeptide(L)' 'MMLKIFNYKIDITNKLLFSLQKEQLNFLPWQKRWYQNRYLKNRSLKKARQVGADYYFLFEALQDACLTGRDKIFIGNIPV' A
#
# COMPACT_ATOMS: atom_id res chain seq x y z
N MET A 1 23.09 8.97 19.30
CA MET A 1 22.27 10.18 19.57
C MET A 1 20.87 9.93 19.04
N MET A 2 19.87 10.19 19.88
CA MET A 2 18.42 9.92 19.70
C MET A 2 17.91 10.35 18.32
N LEU A 3 16.90 9.67 17.77
CA LEU A 3 15.53 10.16 17.92
C LEU A 3 14.50 9.03 17.68
N LYS A 4 14.00 8.42 18.76
CA LYS A 4 12.70 7.70 18.79
C LYS A 4 11.59 8.74 18.73
N ILE A 5 11.37 9.33 17.55
CA ILE A 5 10.32 10.33 17.34
C ILE A 5 9.00 9.57 17.24
N PHE A 6 8.31 9.51 18.37
CA PHE A 6 6.96 8.99 18.59
C PHE A 6 6.73 7.49 18.39
N ASN A 7 6.45 6.81 19.50
CA ASN A 7 5.94 5.45 19.51
C ASN A 7 4.40 5.50 19.50
N TYR A 8 3.80 5.96 18.39
CA TYR A 8 2.34 5.94 18.23
C TYR A 8 1.87 4.52 17.91
N LYS A 9 1.09 3.93 18.81
CA LYS A 9 0.28 2.74 18.51
C LYS A 9 -1.07 3.21 17.99
N ILE A 10 -1.37 2.86 16.75
CA ILE A 10 -2.68 3.12 16.14
C ILE A 10 -3.48 1.83 16.25
N ASP A 11 -4.61 1.89 16.94
CA ASP A 11 -5.54 0.78 16.99
C ASP A 11 -6.30 0.68 15.67
N ILE A 12 -6.26 -0.50 15.06
CA ILE A 12 -6.96 -0.78 13.81
C ILE A 12 -8.44 -0.98 14.13
N THR A 13 -9.25 0.05 13.86
CA THR A 13 -10.71 0.01 14.05
C THR A 13 -11.44 -0.32 12.75
N ASN A 14 -12.64 -0.91 12.85
CA ASN A 14 -13.49 -1.15 11.67
C ASN A 14 -13.76 0.12 10.87
N LYS A 15 -13.94 1.26 11.55
CA LYS A 15 -14.14 2.56 10.90
C LYS A 15 -12.95 2.94 10.03
N LEU A 16 -11.72 2.73 10.52
CA LEU A 16 -10.50 2.96 9.76
C LEU A 16 -10.41 2.01 8.55
N LEU A 17 -10.74 0.72 8.73
CA LEU A 17 -10.74 -0.24 7.63
C LEU A 17 -11.75 0.15 6.55
N PHE A 18 -12.95 0.58 6.93
CA PHE A 18 -13.95 1.07 5.97
C PHE A 18 -13.51 2.35 5.26
N SER A 19 -12.88 3.30 5.96
CA SER A 19 -12.36 4.51 5.31
C SER A 19 -11.24 4.20 4.34
N LEU A 20 -10.32 3.30 4.70
CA LEU A 20 -9.28 2.82 3.79
C LEU A 20 -9.93 2.15 2.57
N GLN A 21 -10.88 1.24 2.77
CA GLN A 21 -11.57 0.58 1.68
C GLN A 21 -12.25 1.57 0.72
N LYS A 22 -12.75 2.71 1.21
CA LYS A 22 -13.39 3.75 0.39
C LYS A 22 -12.40 4.48 -0.53
N GLU A 23 -11.12 4.56 -0.19
CA GLU A 23 -10.10 5.21 -1.01
C GLU A 23 -9.95 4.58 -2.40
N GLN A 24 -10.34 3.32 -2.58
CA GLN A 24 -10.36 2.66 -3.89
C GLN A 24 -11.19 3.41 -4.95
N LEU A 25 -12.14 4.24 -4.53
CA LEU A 25 -12.98 5.04 -5.42
C LEU A 25 -12.16 6.10 -6.17
N ASN A 26 -11.09 6.60 -5.55
CA ASN A 26 -10.19 7.63 -6.09
C ASN A 26 -9.12 7.08 -7.02
N PHE A 27 -9.06 5.76 -7.23
CA PHE A 27 -8.05 5.14 -8.09
C PHE A 27 -8.24 5.50 -9.56
N LEU A 28 -7.10 5.71 -10.23
CA LEU A 28 -7.04 5.83 -11.68
C LEU A 28 -7.45 4.49 -12.33
N PRO A 29 -7.91 4.48 -13.60
CA PRO A 29 -8.42 3.27 -14.24
C PRO A 29 -7.45 2.07 -14.20
N TRP A 30 -6.14 2.31 -14.38
CA TRP A 30 -5.12 1.25 -14.29
C TRP A 30 -4.87 0.78 -12.85
N GLN A 31 -4.96 1.67 -11.85
CA GLN A 31 -4.86 1.32 -10.44
C GLN A 31 -6.05 0.45 -10.01
N LYS A 32 -7.27 0.74 -10.51
CA LYS A 32 -8.44 -0.13 -10.31
C LYS A 32 -8.19 -1.54 -10.84
N ARG A 33 -7.56 -1.66 -12.02
CA ARG A 33 -7.16 -2.96 -12.58
C ARG A 33 -6.14 -3.68 -11.68
N TRP A 34 -5.13 -2.97 -11.17
CA TRP A 34 -4.18 -3.55 -10.22
C TRP A 34 -4.88 -4.04 -8.94
N TYR A 35 -5.86 -3.27 -8.45
CA TYR A 35 -6.64 -3.59 -7.25
C TYR A 35 -7.49 -4.84 -7.37
N GLN A 36 -8.13 -5.02 -8.52
CA GLN A 36 -8.87 -6.25 -8.84
C GLN A 36 -7.97 -7.48 -8.87
N ASN A 37 -6.69 -7.30 -9.24
CA ASN A 37 -5.72 -8.38 -9.36
C ASN A 37 -4.84 -8.56 -8.10
N ARG A 38 -5.13 -7.86 -6.99
CA ARG A 38 -4.26 -7.84 -5.79
C ARG A 38 -4.07 -9.18 -5.08
N TYR A 39 -4.97 -10.12 -5.32
CA TYR A 39 -4.89 -11.46 -4.73
C TYR A 39 -3.97 -12.41 -5.50
N LEU A 40 -3.43 -11.99 -6.66
CA LEU A 40 -2.42 -12.76 -7.36
C LEU A 40 -1.12 -12.75 -6.55
N LYS A 41 -0.58 -13.94 -6.26
CA LYS A 41 0.66 -14.12 -5.47
C LYS A 41 1.82 -13.29 -6.01
N ASN A 42 2.01 -13.30 -7.33
CA ASN A 42 3.08 -12.57 -8.03
C ASN A 42 2.46 -11.75 -9.17
N ARG A 43 2.90 -10.50 -9.33
CA ARG A 43 2.51 -9.62 -10.44
C ARG A 43 3.75 -8.94 -11.02
N SER A 44 3.95 -9.07 -12.33
CA SER A 44 4.97 -8.33 -13.07
C SER A 44 4.28 -7.25 -13.89
N LEU A 45 4.75 -6.01 -13.76
CA LEU A 45 4.09 -4.84 -14.34
C LEU A 45 5.08 -4.04 -15.17
N LYS A 46 4.76 -3.86 -16.45
CA LYS A 46 5.39 -2.84 -17.29
C LYS A 46 4.59 -1.55 -17.13
N LYS A 47 5.22 -0.52 -16.55
CA LYS A 47 4.57 0.75 -16.25
C LYS A 47 5.36 1.92 -16.85
N ALA A 48 4.64 3.00 -17.17
CA ALA A 48 5.25 4.28 -17.47
C ALA A 48 5.72 5.00 -16.19
N ARG A 49 6.45 6.10 -16.34
CA ARG A 49 6.82 6.99 -15.21
C ARG A 49 5.60 7.79 -14.75
N GLN A 50 5.59 8.19 -13.47
CA GLN A 50 4.58 9.10 -12.90
C GLN A 50 3.13 8.62 -13.02
N VAL A 51 2.89 7.31 -13.09
CA VAL A 51 1.53 6.72 -13.14
C VAL A 51 0.90 6.45 -11.76
N GLY A 52 1.47 7.03 -10.69
CA GLY A 52 1.00 6.80 -9.32
C GLY A 52 1.21 5.37 -8.82
N ALA A 53 2.28 4.70 -9.27
CA ALA A 53 2.60 3.34 -8.82
C ALA A 53 2.99 3.30 -7.33
N ASP A 54 3.83 4.23 -6.88
CA ASP A 54 4.35 4.23 -5.51
C ASP A 54 3.21 4.40 -4.49
N TYR A 55 2.32 5.35 -4.74
CA TYR A 55 1.11 5.55 -3.95
C TYR A 55 0.25 4.29 -3.89
N TYR A 56 -0.05 3.69 -5.05
CA TYR A 56 -0.92 2.51 -5.12
C TYR A 56 -0.33 1.31 -4.37
N PHE A 57 0.94 0.97 -4.59
CA PHE A 57 1.55 -0.20 -3.95
C PHE A 57 1.80 0.02 -2.45
N LEU A 58 2.08 1.25 -2.03
CA LEU A 58 2.13 1.58 -0.60
C LEU A 58 0.75 1.40 0.05
N PHE A 59 -0.30 1.91 -0.59
CA PHE A 59 -1.67 1.78 -0.11
C PHE A 59 -2.10 0.30 -0.02
N GLU A 60 -1.82 -0.48 -1.05
CA GLU A 60 -2.18 -1.90 -1.07
C GLU A 60 -1.45 -2.69 0.03
N ALA A 61 -0.16 -2.42 0.24
CA ALA A 61 0.61 -3.00 1.32
C ALA A 61 0.06 -2.60 2.69
N LEU A 62 -0.25 -1.31 2.90
CA LEU A 62 -0.86 -0.80 4.12
C LEU A 62 -2.21 -1.48 4.40
N GLN A 63 -3.08 -1.57 3.40
CA GLN A 63 -4.38 -2.23 3.53
C GLN A 63 -4.21 -3.70 3.93
N ASP A 64 -3.32 -4.44 3.27
CA ASP A 64 -3.08 -5.86 3.62
C ASP A 64 -2.44 -6.01 5.00
N ALA A 65 -1.54 -5.10 5.41
CA ALA A 65 -0.97 -5.09 6.75
C ALA A 65 -2.04 -4.82 7.82
N CYS A 66 -2.95 -3.87 7.59
CA CYS A 66 -4.05 -3.59 8.51
C CYS A 66 -5.03 -4.76 8.63
N LEU A 67 -5.27 -5.51 7.55
CA LEU A 67 -6.20 -6.64 7.56
C LEU A 67 -5.57 -7.93 8.11
N THR A 68 -4.28 -8.16 7.86
CA THR A 68 -3.63 -9.45 8.14
C THR A 68 -2.62 -9.39 9.28
N GLY A 69 -2.19 -8.19 9.70
CA GLY A 69 -1.10 -8.01 10.67
C GLY A 69 0.27 -8.42 10.15
N ARG A 70 0.41 -8.73 8.85
CA ARG A 70 1.68 -9.18 8.26
C ARG A 70 2.55 -8.02 7.85
N ASP A 71 3.85 -8.16 8.10
CA ASP A 71 4.86 -7.21 7.64
C ASP A 71 4.90 -7.09 6.10
N LYS A 72 5.31 -5.91 5.64
CA LYS A 72 5.43 -5.54 4.23
C LYS A 72 6.82 -5.04 3.94
N ILE A 73 7.43 -5.58 2.90
CA ILE A 73 8.81 -5.29 2.52
C ILE A 73 8.81 -4.59 1.17
N PHE A 74 9.47 -3.44 1.10
CA PHE A 74 9.73 -2.72 -0.14
C PHE A 74 11.20 -2.85 -0.48
N ILE A 75 11.49 -3.41 -1.65
CA ILE A 75 12.85 -3.57 -2.16
C ILE A 75 12.97 -2.65 -3.37
N GLY A 76 13.88 -1.69 -3.27
CA GLY A 76 14.26 -0.82 -4.37
C GLY A 76 15.74 -0.97 -4.67
N ASN A 77 16.14 -0.56 -5.86
CA ASN A 77 17.55 -0.43 -6.16
C ASN A 77 18.02 0.92 -5.62
N ILE A 78 18.96 0.92 -4.69
CA ILE A 78 19.68 2.12 -4.30
C ILE A 78 20.82 2.25 -5.30
N PRO A 79 20.89 3.30 -6.12
CA PRO A 79 22.08 3.51 -6.94
C PRO A 79 23.27 3.67 -5.99
N VAL A 80 24.18 2.70 -6.03
CA VAL A 80 25.53 2.79 -5.46
C VAL A 80 26.40 3.68 -6.32
#